data_AF-A0A9P6WYH9-F1
#
_entry.id   AF-A0A9P6WYH9-F1
#
_cell.length_a   1.000
_cell.length_b   1.000
_cell.length_c   1.000
_cell.angle_alpha   90.00
_cell.angle_beta   90.00
_cell.angle_gamma   90.00
#
_symmetry.space_group_name_H-M   'P 1'
#
loop_
_entity.id
_entity.type
_entity.pdbx_description
1 polymer ?
#
loop_
_entity_poly.entity_id
_entity_poly.type
_entity_poly.pdbx_seq_one_letter_code
_entity_poly.pdbx_strand_id
1 'polypeptide(L)'
;MIPTTDIASLQATIERLCAELKQTQAELKQARTEIDMLRNQRTQNLNQSTIETHDTQFPSLPSTAQSLPPWKDTARLTSIKQSMLEKRQQRRIQRQENAARFLQPPSENQGFQYIYIPTKARVPIGQLRNRLRRLDINNSRILDINYPTRNIVALLVHNDYAPELKAHLQKFKVTVNENFNPCDGSILMDPKYEQNTKEERDSLAFMHHCDRMKRAINYSG
;
A
#
# COMPACT_ATOMS: atom_id res chain seq x y z
N MET A 1 -12.98 16.53 53.81
CA MET A 1 -14.29 16.22 53.23
C MET A 1 -14.11 16.03 51.74
N ILE A 2 -14.17 14.79 51.26
CA ILE A 2 -13.99 14.43 49.84
C ILE A 2 -15.35 14.64 49.15
N PRO A 3 -15.39 15.27 47.96
CA PRO A 3 -16.66 15.67 47.34
C PRO A 3 -17.45 14.43 46.90
N THR A 4 -18.62 14.25 47.51
CA THR A 4 -19.56 13.15 47.26
C THR A 4 -20.21 13.17 45.88
N THR A 5 -19.98 14.23 45.09
CA THR A 5 -20.54 14.44 43.75
C THR A 5 -19.91 13.56 42.66
N ASP A 6 -18.70 13.04 42.87
CA ASP A 6 -17.96 12.27 41.84
C ASP A 6 -18.25 10.76 41.90
N ILE A 7 -18.68 10.25 43.06
CA ILE A 7 -18.98 8.82 43.25
C ILE A 7 -20.35 8.47 42.66
N ALA A 8 -21.33 9.37 42.80
CA ALA A 8 -22.68 9.16 42.29
C ALA A 8 -22.74 9.19 40.75
N SER A 9 -21.94 10.04 40.10
CA SER A 9 -21.84 10.10 38.64
C SER A 9 -21.20 8.83 38.05
N LEU A 10 -20.16 8.31 38.71
CA LEU A 10 -19.51 7.04 38.33
C LEU A 10 -20.47 5.86 38.49
N GLN A 11 -21.23 5.80 39.58
CA GLN A 11 -22.24 4.75 39.79
C GLN A 11 -23.33 4.77 38.70
N ALA A 12 -23.86 5.95 38.37
CA ALA A 12 -24.83 6.10 37.28
C ALA A 12 -24.27 5.67 35.92
N THR A 13 -22.97 5.92 35.68
CA THR A 13 -22.29 5.51 34.44
C THR A 13 -22.12 3.99 34.36
N ILE A 14 -21.76 3.34 35.47
CA ILE A 14 -21.63 1.88 35.56
C ILE A 14 -22.98 1.20 35.34
N GLU A 15 -24.05 1.74 35.92
CA GLU A 15 -25.40 1.21 35.73
C GLU A 15 -25.85 1.33 34.27
N ARG A 16 -25.58 2.48 33.62
CA ARG A 16 -25.86 2.68 32.20
C ARG A 16 -25.09 1.68 31.32
N LEU A 17 -23.79 1.51 31.55
CA LEU A 17 -22.96 0.55 30.80
C LEU A 17 -23.42 -0.89 31.02
N CYS A 18 -23.82 -1.27 32.24
CA CYS A 18 -24.38 -2.59 32.53
C CYS A 18 -25.70 -2.83 31.78
N ALA A 19 -26.55 -1.81 31.66
CA ALA A 19 -27.79 -1.89 30.91
C ALA A 19 -27.52 -2.09 29.40
N GLU A 20 -26.59 -1.32 28.83
CA GLU A 20 -26.18 -1.45 27.42
C GLU A 20 -25.57 -2.81 27.12
N LEU A 21 -24.73 -3.35 28.02
CA LEU A 21 -24.16 -4.69 27.87
C LEU A 21 -25.24 -5.78 27.89
N LYS A 22 -26.24 -5.66 28.76
CA LYS A 22 -27.37 -6.61 28.79
C LYS A 22 -28.21 -6.52 27.51
N GLN A 23 -28.47 -5.31 27.02
CA GLN A 23 -29.23 -5.10 25.79
C GLN A 23 -28.50 -5.70 24.58
N THR A 24 -27.22 -5.37 24.40
CA THR A 24 -26.42 -5.89 23.27
C THR A 24 -26.30 -7.41 23.30
N GLN A 25 -26.20 -8.02 24.50
CA GLN A 25 -26.22 -9.48 24.63
C GLN A 25 -27.57 -10.10 24.24
N ALA A 26 -28.68 -9.44 24.54
CA ALA A 26 -30.01 -9.90 24.14
C ALA A 26 -30.18 -9.83 22.61
N GLU A 27 -29.77 -8.73 22.00
CA GLU A 27 -29.79 -8.55 20.54
C GLU A 27 -28.92 -9.61 19.82
N LEU A 28 -27.73 -9.90 20.35
CA LEU A 28 -26.87 -10.96 19.79
C LEU A 28 -27.48 -12.35 19.90
N LYS A 29 -28.19 -12.65 20.99
CA LYS A 29 -28.92 -13.93 21.13
C LYS A 29 -30.04 -14.02 20.12
N GLN A 30 -30.82 -12.96 19.95
CA GLN A 30 -31.92 -12.90 18.98
C GLN A 30 -31.40 -13.08 17.54
N ALA A 31 -30.34 -12.37 17.16
CA ALA A 31 -29.75 -12.50 15.82
C ALA A 31 -29.24 -13.92 15.53
N ARG A 32 -28.66 -14.61 16.53
CA ARG A 32 -28.22 -16.01 16.38
C ARG A 32 -29.40 -16.94 16.13
N THR A 33 -30.48 -16.79 16.91
CA THR A 33 -31.68 -17.60 16.73
C THR A 33 -32.33 -17.39 15.36
N GLU A 34 -32.34 -16.16 14.85
CA GLU A 34 -32.90 -15.86 13.53
C GLU A 34 -32.07 -16.49 12.41
N ILE A 35 -30.73 -16.42 12.51
CA ILE A 35 -29.82 -17.08 11.57
C ILE A 35 -30.05 -18.60 11.55
N ASP A 36 -30.25 -19.23 12.70
CA ASP A 36 -30.50 -20.67 12.78
C ASP A 36 -31.87 -21.04 12.18
N MET A 37 -32.91 -20.22 12.38
CA MET A 37 -34.21 -20.42 11.73
C MET A 37 -34.12 -20.29 10.21
N LEU A 38 -33.46 -19.24 9.70
CA LEU A 38 -33.28 -19.03 8.26
C LEU A 38 -32.48 -20.16 7.60
N ARG A 39 -31.47 -20.69 8.31
CA ARG A 39 -30.71 -21.86 7.85
C ARG A 39 -31.59 -23.10 7.77
N ASN A 40 -32.39 -23.39 8.80
CA ASN A 40 -33.30 -24.54 8.79
C ASN A 40 -34.37 -24.42 7.68
N GLN A 41 -34.93 -23.23 7.47
CA GLN A 41 -35.91 -22.99 6.41
C GLN A 41 -35.31 -23.24 5.02
N ARG A 42 -34.06 -22.81 4.79
CA ARG A 42 -33.36 -23.05 3.52
C ARG A 42 -33.06 -24.53 3.28
N THR A 43 -32.72 -25.29 4.32
CA THR A 43 -32.50 -26.74 4.23
C THR A 43 -33.79 -27.47 3.87
N GLN A 44 -34.93 -27.08 4.43
CA GLN A 44 -36.21 -27.72 4.08
C GLN A 44 -36.67 -27.40 2.65
N ASN A 45 -36.44 -26.17 2.17
CA ASN A 45 -36.85 -25.76 0.81
C ASN A 45 -36.03 -26.50 -0.29
N LEU A 46 -34.77 -26.85 -0.01
CA LEU A 46 -33.92 -27.60 -0.95
C LEU A 46 -34.33 -29.08 -1.09
N ASN A 47 -34.99 -29.65 -0.08
CA ASN A 47 -35.42 -31.04 -0.08
C ASN A 47 -36.75 -31.28 -0.83
N GLN A 48 -37.47 -30.22 -1.23
CA GLN A 48 -38.77 -30.33 -1.90
C GLN A 48 -38.69 -30.19 -3.43
N SER A 49 -37.52 -29.87 -4.00
CA SER A 49 -37.35 -29.59 -5.44
C SER A 49 -36.59 -30.69 -6.21
N THR A 50 -36.51 -31.92 -5.68
CA THR A 50 -35.96 -33.05 -6.44
C THR A 50 -37.04 -34.13 -6.63
N ILE A 51 -37.30 -34.42 -7.91
CA ILE A 51 -38.07 -35.53 -8.51
C ILE A 51 -39.35 -35.05 -9.19
N GLU A 52 -39.20 -34.53 -10.42
CA GLU A 52 -40.07 -34.86 -11.56
C GLU A 52 -39.19 -34.80 -12.83
N THR A 53 -38.55 -35.92 -13.16
CA THR A 53 -37.83 -36.12 -14.43
C THR A 53 -38.83 -36.56 -15.49
N HIS A 54 -39.14 -35.68 -16.43
CA HIS A 54 -39.72 -36.07 -17.72
C HIS A 54 -38.59 -36.10 -18.76
N ASP A 55 -38.32 -37.31 -19.28
CA ASP A 55 -37.43 -37.56 -20.40
C ASP A 55 -37.86 -36.73 -21.63
N THR A 56 -36.92 -36.18 -22.41
CA THR A 56 -36.38 -36.79 -23.65
C THR A 56 -35.41 -35.80 -24.36
N GLN A 57 -34.30 -36.35 -24.86
CA GLN A 57 -33.61 -35.95 -26.10
C GLN A 57 -32.55 -34.80 -26.08
N PHE A 58 -31.35 -35.10 -25.56
CA PHE A 58 -30.08 -34.56 -26.07
C PHE A 58 -29.01 -35.66 -26.07
N PRO A 59 -28.12 -35.74 -27.08
CA PRO A 59 -27.08 -36.77 -27.11
C PRO A 59 -26.04 -36.50 -26.01
N SER A 60 -25.75 -37.51 -25.20
CA SER A 60 -24.76 -37.46 -24.14
C SER A 60 -23.33 -37.39 -24.69
N LEU A 61 -22.60 -36.35 -24.34
CA LEU A 61 -21.14 -36.27 -24.52
C LEU A 61 -20.42 -37.30 -23.62
N PRO A 62 -19.25 -37.82 -24.02
CA PRO A 62 -18.53 -38.83 -23.27
C PRO A 62 -18.17 -38.32 -21.87
N SER A 63 -18.45 -39.17 -20.88
CA SER A 63 -18.11 -38.97 -19.47
C SER A 63 -16.60 -39.03 -19.27
N THR A 64 -15.91 -37.92 -19.54
CA THR A 64 -14.64 -37.61 -18.90
C THR A 64 -14.96 -37.05 -17.53
N ALA A 65 -14.37 -37.60 -16.47
CA ALA A 65 -14.50 -37.13 -15.09
C ALA A 65 -14.41 -35.59 -15.02
N GLN A 66 -15.56 -34.93 -15.03
CA GLN A 66 -15.63 -33.47 -15.11
C GLN A 66 -15.26 -32.93 -13.74
N SER A 67 -14.10 -32.29 -13.64
CA SER A 67 -13.87 -31.35 -12.55
C SER A 67 -15.02 -30.34 -12.59
N LEU A 68 -15.65 -30.12 -11.43
CA LEU A 68 -16.75 -29.16 -11.31
C LEU A 68 -16.31 -27.84 -11.95
N PRO A 69 -17.14 -27.18 -12.78
CA PRO A 69 -16.80 -25.88 -13.33
C PRO A 69 -16.44 -24.94 -12.17
N PRO A 70 -15.41 -24.09 -12.30
CA PRO A 70 -14.75 -23.42 -11.17
C PRO A 70 -15.66 -22.50 -10.34
N TRP A 71 -16.87 -22.21 -10.84
CA TRP A 71 -17.92 -21.41 -10.21
C TRP A 71 -18.89 -22.23 -9.34
N LYS A 72 -18.85 -23.57 -9.40
CA LYS A 72 -19.66 -24.47 -8.55
C LYS A 72 -18.95 -24.87 -7.26
N ASP A 73 -17.66 -24.53 -7.13
CA ASP A 73 -16.89 -24.73 -5.90
C ASP A 73 -17.17 -23.59 -4.91
N THR A 74 -18.05 -23.84 -3.95
CA THR A 74 -18.45 -22.88 -2.91
C THR A 74 -17.28 -22.49 -2.01
N ALA A 75 -16.33 -23.39 -1.74
CA ALA A 75 -15.15 -23.11 -0.92
C ALA A 75 -14.17 -22.17 -1.64
N ARG A 76 -13.99 -22.37 -2.96
CA ARG A 76 -13.19 -21.46 -3.78
C ARG A 76 -13.83 -20.07 -3.86
N LEU A 77 -15.16 -19.99 -4.02
CA LEU A 77 -15.88 -18.72 -4.05
C LEU A 77 -15.82 -17.96 -2.72
N THR A 78 -15.93 -18.66 -1.57
CA THR A 78 -15.80 -18.02 -0.25
C THR A 78 -14.39 -17.50 -0.01
N SER A 79 -13.35 -18.26 -0.38
CA SER A 79 -11.96 -17.81 -0.31
C SER A 79 -11.69 -16.56 -1.15
N ILE A 80 -12.22 -16.50 -2.39
CA ILE A 80 -12.10 -15.32 -3.24
C ILE A 80 -12.80 -14.12 -2.61
N LYS A 81 -14.02 -14.31 -2.07
CA LYS A 81 -14.77 -13.24 -1.38
C LYS A 81 -14.01 -12.71 -0.16
N GLN A 82 -13.42 -13.59 0.64
CA GLN A 82 -12.60 -13.22 1.80
C GLN A 82 -11.37 -12.40 1.37
N SER A 83 -10.60 -12.88 0.39
CA SER A 83 -9.45 -12.15 -0.14
C SER A 83 -9.82 -10.77 -0.71
N MET A 84 -10.98 -10.66 -1.36
CA MET A 84 -11.50 -9.39 -1.87
C MET A 84 -11.87 -8.43 -0.73
N LEU A 85 -12.49 -8.94 0.33
CA LEU A 85 -12.86 -8.15 1.51
C LEU A 85 -11.60 -7.65 2.24
N GLU A 86 -10.62 -8.51 2.47
CA GLU A 86 -9.34 -8.16 3.10
C GLU A 86 -8.60 -7.08 2.30
N LYS A 87 -8.48 -7.24 0.98
CA LYS A 87 -7.87 -6.22 0.11
C LYS A 87 -8.62 -4.89 0.18
N ARG A 88 -9.95 -4.92 0.28
CA ARG A 88 -10.77 -3.71 0.42
C ARG A 88 -10.53 -3.03 1.77
N GLN A 89 -10.44 -3.81 2.84
CA GLN A 89 -10.11 -3.31 4.18
C GLN A 89 -8.72 -2.67 4.21
N GLN A 90 -7.70 -3.36 3.68
CA GLN A 90 -6.34 -2.84 3.62
C GLN A 90 -6.27 -1.52 2.85
N ARG A 91 -6.95 -1.43 1.70
CA ARG A 91 -7.03 -0.18 0.92
C ARG A 91 -7.73 0.95 1.69
N ARG A 92 -8.75 0.62 2.50
CA ARG A 92 -9.46 1.60 3.33
C ARG A 92 -8.54 2.14 4.43
N ILE A 93 -7.84 1.25 5.15
CA ILE A 93 -6.86 1.64 6.18
C ILE A 93 -5.79 2.52 5.57
N GLN A 94 -5.20 2.11 4.45
CA GLN A 94 -4.15 2.89 3.78
C GLN A 94 -4.64 4.30 3.36
N ARG A 95 -5.88 4.41 2.87
CA ARG A 95 -6.50 5.70 2.53
C ARG A 95 -6.71 6.58 3.75
N GLN A 96 -7.16 5.97 4.85
CA GLN A 96 -7.36 6.68 6.12
C GLN A 96 -6.04 7.19 6.69
N GLU A 97 -4.99 6.38 6.69
CA GLU A 97 -3.65 6.79 7.11
C GLU A 97 -3.11 7.93 6.24
N ASN A 98 -3.26 7.84 4.92
CA ASN A 98 -2.84 8.90 4.01
C ASN A 98 -3.60 10.21 4.25
N ALA A 99 -4.91 10.14 4.50
CA ALA A 99 -5.72 11.30 4.83
C ALA A 99 -5.35 11.89 6.21
N ALA A 100 -5.09 11.05 7.20
CA ALA A 100 -4.66 11.47 8.53
C ALA A 100 -3.34 12.24 8.47
N ARG A 101 -2.36 11.76 7.69
CA ARG A 101 -1.08 12.46 7.47
C ARG A 101 -1.25 13.87 6.90
N PHE A 102 -2.25 14.09 6.04
CA PHE A 102 -2.53 15.43 5.51
C PHE A 102 -3.01 16.42 6.60
N LEU A 103 -3.69 15.90 7.63
CA LEU A 103 -4.22 16.70 8.73
C LEU A 103 -3.24 16.80 9.92
N GLN A 104 -2.11 16.10 9.87
CA GLN A 104 -1.08 16.23 10.88
C GLN A 104 -0.39 17.59 10.76
N PRO A 105 0.06 18.18 11.89
CA PRO A 105 0.84 19.40 11.83
C PRO A 105 2.09 19.15 10.98
N PRO A 106 2.54 20.16 10.21
CA PRO A 106 3.75 20.04 9.42
C PRO A 106 4.93 19.70 10.34
N SER A 107 5.71 18.69 9.93
CA SER A 107 6.94 18.30 10.61
C SER A 107 7.90 19.49 10.71
N GLU A 108 8.62 19.60 11.82
CA GLU A 108 9.63 20.65 12.03
C GLU A 108 10.71 20.62 10.93
N ASN A 109 10.98 19.45 10.36
CA ASN A 109 11.92 19.25 9.26
C ASN A 109 11.23 19.32 7.89
N GLN A 110 10.43 20.37 7.65
CA GLN A 110 9.84 20.62 6.34
C GLN A 110 10.94 20.76 5.28
N GLY A 111 11.05 19.76 4.42
CA GLY A 111 12.09 19.73 3.41
C GLY A 111 12.06 18.46 2.59
N PHE A 112 12.93 18.46 1.58
CA PHE A 112 13.06 17.37 0.64
C PHE A 112 14.51 16.93 0.58
N GLN A 113 14.71 15.62 0.48
CA GLN A 113 16.03 15.02 0.38
C GLN A 113 16.09 14.11 -0.85
N TYR A 114 17.23 14.14 -1.53
CA TYR A 114 17.58 13.13 -2.51
C TYR A 114 18.17 11.90 -1.83
N ILE A 115 17.58 10.75 -2.10
CA ILE A 115 18.12 9.44 -1.71
C ILE A 115 18.79 8.84 -2.93
N TYR A 116 20.09 8.55 -2.81
CA TYR A 116 20.88 7.98 -3.90
C TYR A 116 20.94 6.46 -3.78
N ILE A 117 20.51 5.78 -4.85
CA ILE A 117 20.42 4.32 -4.90
C ILE A 117 21.33 3.83 -6.03
N PRO A 118 22.25 2.90 -5.76
CA PRO A 118 23.06 2.26 -6.78
C PRO A 118 22.17 1.40 -7.69
N THR A 119 22.41 1.48 -8.99
CA THR A 119 21.70 0.72 -10.02
C THR A 119 22.70 0.09 -10.98
N LYS A 120 22.40 -1.14 -11.42
CA LYS A 120 23.27 -1.88 -12.35
C LYS A 120 23.25 -1.30 -13.77
N ALA A 121 22.13 -0.68 -14.15
CA ALA A 121 21.94 -0.10 -15.46
C ALA A 121 20.91 1.03 -15.38
N ARG A 122 21.05 2.01 -16.28
CA ARG A 122 20.03 3.04 -16.50
C ARG A 122 18.79 2.40 -17.11
N VAL A 123 17.63 2.74 -16.56
CA VAL A 123 16.33 2.20 -16.97
C VAL A 123 15.40 3.40 -17.21
N PRO A 124 14.46 3.34 -18.17
CA PRO A 124 13.48 4.41 -18.34
C PRO A 124 12.70 4.67 -17.03
N ILE A 125 12.39 5.94 -16.74
CA ILE A 125 11.75 6.35 -15.48
C ILE A 125 10.44 5.59 -15.22
N GLY A 126 9.62 5.36 -16.26
CA GLY A 126 8.39 4.57 -16.13
C GLY A 126 8.63 3.11 -15.71
N GLN A 127 9.67 2.47 -16.24
CA GLN A 127 10.07 1.13 -15.81
C GLN A 127 10.64 1.13 -14.39
N LEU A 128 11.41 2.15 -14.01
CA LEU A 128 11.90 2.30 -12.64
C LEU A 128 10.74 2.45 -11.65
N ARG A 129 9.76 3.32 -11.93
CA ARG A 129 8.52 3.43 -11.12
C ARG A 129 7.77 2.11 -11.01
N ASN A 130 7.72 1.31 -12.08
CA ASN A 130 7.12 -0.02 -12.03
C ASN A 130 7.92 -0.98 -11.13
N ARG A 131 9.26 -0.92 -11.14
CA ARG A 131 10.10 -1.72 -10.24
C ARG A 131 9.94 -1.30 -8.78
N LEU A 132 9.93 0.01 -8.49
CA LEU A 132 9.66 0.54 -7.16
C LEU A 132 8.29 0.08 -6.64
N ARG A 133 7.26 0.11 -7.48
CA ARG A 133 5.93 -0.41 -7.13
C ARG A 133 5.94 -1.91 -6.83
N ARG A 134 6.74 -2.71 -7.54
CA ARG A 134 6.90 -4.15 -7.26
C ARG A 134 7.62 -4.43 -5.95
N LEU A 135 8.44 -3.49 -5.47
CA LEU A 135 9.08 -3.52 -4.15
C LEU A 135 8.17 -2.93 -3.05
N ASP A 136 6.89 -2.70 -3.36
CA ASP A 136 5.91 -2.11 -2.44
C ASP A 136 6.25 -0.68 -1.99
N ILE A 137 7.06 0.03 -2.79
CA ILE A 137 7.39 1.44 -2.53
C ILE A 137 6.29 2.32 -3.13
N ASN A 138 5.76 3.23 -2.33
CA ASN A 138 4.71 4.13 -2.76
C ASN A 138 5.26 5.22 -3.70
N ASN A 139 5.00 5.08 -4.99
CA ASN A 139 5.39 6.06 -6.01
C ASN A 139 4.78 7.46 -5.79
N SER A 140 3.62 7.58 -5.12
CA SER A 140 3.00 8.90 -4.89
C SER A 140 3.79 9.76 -3.91
N ARG A 141 4.71 9.16 -3.14
CA ARG A 141 5.57 9.87 -2.18
C ARG A 141 6.95 10.22 -2.76
N ILE A 142 7.21 9.81 -4.00
CA ILE A 142 8.43 10.14 -4.74
C ILE A 142 8.10 11.31 -5.67
N LEU A 143 8.69 12.45 -5.41
CA LEU A 143 8.42 13.70 -6.12
C LEU A 143 9.09 13.72 -7.48
N ASP A 144 10.38 13.36 -7.52
CA ASP A 144 11.17 13.33 -8.75
C ASP A 144 12.13 12.15 -8.76
N ILE A 145 12.51 11.73 -9.97
CA ILE A 145 13.46 10.66 -10.24
C ILE A 145 14.47 11.17 -11.25
N ASN A 146 15.73 11.27 -10.82
CA ASN A 146 16.83 11.72 -11.64
C ASN A 146 17.97 10.69 -11.67
N TYR A 147 18.83 10.79 -12.68
CA TYR A 147 20.02 9.96 -12.84
C TYR A 147 21.25 10.86 -12.91
N PRO A 148 21.89 11.16 -11.76
CA PRO A 148 23.10 11.98 -11.73
C PRO A 148 24.27 11.29 -12.44
N THR A 149 24.36 9.96 -12.33
CA THR A 149 25.41 9.11 -12.94
C THR A 149 24.77 7.89 -13.58
N ARG A 150 25.51 7.16 -14.43
CA ARG A 150 25.02 5.95 -15.15
C ARG A 150 24.54 4.84 -14.22
N ASN A 151 25.13 4.72 -13.04
CA ASN A 151 24.92 3.67 -12.05
C ASN A 151 24.22 4.17 -10.78
N ILE A 152 23.70 5.41 -10.76
CA ILE A 152 23.07 5.99 -9.57
C ILE A 152 21.74 6.62 -9.96
N VAL A 153 20.71 6.29 -9.18
CA VAL A 153 19.39 6.92 -9.22
C VAL A 153 19.27 7.84 -8.01
N ALA A 154 18.79 9.05 -8.23
CA ALA A 154 18.40 9.98 -7.19
C ALA A 154 16.86 10.03 -7.11
N LEU A 155 16.31 9.71 -5.94
CA LEU A 155 14.88 9.83 -5.65
C LEU A 155 14.64 11.02 -4.73
N LEU A 156 13.85 11.99 -5.18
CA LEU A 156 13.44 13.12 -4.35
C LEU A 156 12.23 12.73 -3.48
N VAL A 157 12.36 12.83 -2.16
CA VAL A 157 11.30 12.50 -1.20
C VAL A 157 11.21 13.54 -0.10
N HIS A 158 10.06 13.61 0.57
CA HIS A 158 9.90 14.40 1.79
C HIS A 158 10.76 13.80 2.93
N ASN A 159 11.31 14.66 3.78
CA ASN A 159 12.16 14.24 4.91
C ASN A 159 11.47 13.22 5.82
N ASP A 160 10.18 13.41 6.12
CA ASP A 160 9.42 12.46 6.96
C ASP A 160 9.30 11.06 6.34
N TYR A 161 9.37 10.95 5.02
CA TYR A 161 9.31 9.66 4.31
C TYR A 161 10.70 9.06 4.06
N ALA A 162 11.77 9.85 4.15
CA ALA A 162 13.13 9.37 3.96
C ALA A 162 13.50 8.17 4.85
N PRO A 163 13.24 8.16 6.18
CA PRO A 163 13.57 7.01 7.02
C PRO A 163 12.71 5.78 6.68
N GLU A 164 11.42 5.97 6.37
CA GLU A 164 10.50 4.91 5.95
C GLU A 164 10.99 4.24 4.64
N LEU A 165 11.44 5.05 3.68
CA LEU A 165 11.98 4.57 2.41
C LEU A 165 13.33 3.84 2.58
N LYS A 166 14.25 4.39 3.39
CA LYS A 166 15.54 3.74 3.69
C LYS A 166 15.33 2.36 4.34
N ALA A 167 14.44 2.27 5.33
CA ALA A 167 14.10 1.00 5.98
C ALA A 167 13.51 -0.01 4.99
N HIS A 168 12.62 0.44 4.09
CA HIS A 168 12.07 -0.41 3.03
C HIS A 168 13.14 -0.92 2.07
N LEU A 169 14.06 -0.07 1.62
CA LEU A 169 15.15 -0.46 0.72
C LEU A 169 16.09 -1.47 1.39
N GLN A 170 16.39 -1.26 2.68
CA GLN A 170 17.22 -2.16 3.48
C GLN A 170 16.60 -3.56 3.62
N LYS A 171 15.26 -3.65 3.76
CA LYS A 171 14.54 -4.94 3.77
C LYS A 171 14.83 -5.79 2.52
N PHE A 172 15.07 -5.15 1.38
CA PHE A 172 15.42 -5.81 0.11
C PHE A 172 16.93 -5.86 -0.16
N LYS A 173 17.78 -5.60 0.84
CA LYS A 173 19.24 -5.55 0.73
C LYS A 173 19.76 -4.52 -0.28
N VAL A 174 18.98 -3.48 -0.54
CA VAL A 174 19.41 -2.36 -1.37
C VAL A 174 20.14 -1.37 -0.48
N THR A 175 21.43 -1.16 -0.73
CA THR A 175 22.24 -0.18 -0.01
C THR A 175 21.94 1.22 -0.53
N VAL A 176 21.76 2.18 0.37
CA VAL A 176 21.63 3.60 0.02
C VAL A 176 23.03 4.22 0.05
N ASN A 177 23.37 5.05 -0.93
CA ASN A 177 24.63 5.76 -0.97
C ASN A 177 24.48 7.12 -0.28
N GLU A 178 24.92 7.20 0.98
CA GLU A 178 24.81 8.43 1.78
C GLU A 178 25.93 9.45 1.49
N ASN A 179 27.05 9.00 0.90
CA ASN A 179 28.23 9.82 0.64
C ASN A 179 28.31 10.35 -0.80
N PHE A 180 27.24 10.18 -1.58
CA PHE A 180 27.23 10.62 -2.98
C PHE A 180 27.08 12.14 -3.08
N ASN A 181 28.10 12.81 -3.61
CA ASN A 181 28.05 14.24 -3.91
C ASN A 181 27.78 14.46 -5.41
N PRO A 182 26.60 14.97 -5.82
CA PRO A 182 26.25 15.16 -7.23
C PRO A 182 27.09 16.24 -7.95
N CYS A 183 27.84 17.06 -7.20
CA CYS A 183 28.70 18.11 -7.72
C CYS A 183 30.17 17.71 -7.84
N ASP A 184 30.52 16.45 -7.54
CA ASP A 184 31.88 15.94 -7.70
C ASP A 184 32.21 15.74 -9.19
N GLY A 185 33.32 16.30 -9.64
CA GLY A 185 33.84 16.17 -11.00
C GLY A 185 34.14 14.74 -11.39
N SER A 186 34.32 13.82 -10.42
CA SER A 186 34.46 12.37 -10.66
C SER A 186 33.25 11.75 -11.36
N ILE A 187 32.07 12.38 -11.27
CA ILE A 187 30.83 11.92 -11.91
C ILE A 187 30.86 12.12 -13.44
N LEU A 188 31.62 13.11 -13.92
CA LEU A 188 31.75 13.39 -15.34
C LEU A 188 32.65 12.34 -16.00
N MET A 189 32.05 11.24 -16.47
CA MET A 189 32.74 10.16 -17.19
C MET A 189 32.74 10.35 -18.72
N ASP A 190 32.62 11.59 -19.20
CA ASP A 190 32.71 11.88 -20.64
C ASP A 190 34.20 12.00 -21.02
N PRO A 191 34.68 11.25 -22.02
CA PRO A 191 36.07 11.35 -22.50
C PRO A 191 36.50 12.78 -22.83
N LYS A 192 35.54 13.65 -23.19
CA LYS A 192 35.80 15.07 -23.44
C LYS A 192 36.43 15.81 -22.25
N TYR A 193 36.21 15.34 -21.02
CA TYR A 193 36.70 15.98 -19.79
C TYR A 193 37.85 15.21 -19.13
N GLU A 194 38.44 14.21 -19.80
CA GLU A 194 39.58 13.45 -19.26
C GLU A 194 40.82 14.32 -19.06
N GLN A 195 40.99 15.37 -19.87
CA GLN A 195 42.13 16.29 -19.81
C GLN A 195 41.89 17.51 -18.91
N ASN A 196 40.68 17.67 -18.37
CA ASN A 196 40.34 18.80 -17.51
C ASN A 196 40.89 18.60 -16.11
N THR A 197 41.27 19.71 -15.47
CA THR A 197 41.69 19.69 -14.06
C THR A 197 40.50 19.32 -13.16
N LYS A 198 40.80 18.84 -11.94
CA LYS A 198 39.76 18.46 -10.98
C LYS A 198 38.80 19.62 -10.68
N GLU A 199 39.33 20.83 -10.51
CA GLU A 199 38.58 22.04 -10.19
C GLU A 199 37.62 22.45 -11.32
N GLU A 200 38.08 22.36 -12.58
CA GLU A 200 37.23 22.58 -13.74
C GLU A 200 36.10 21.56 -13.84
N ARG A 201 36.42 20.29 -13.56
CA ARG A 201 35.42 19.22 -13.56
C ARG A 201 34.39 19.39 -12.47
N ASP A 202 34.79 19.79 -11.27
CA ASP A 202 33.89 20.08 -10.14
C ASP A 202 32.96 21.25 -10.49
N SER A 203 33.50 22.31 -11.11
CA SER A 203 32.74 23.47 -11.57
C SER A 203 31.70 23.09 -12.64
N LEU A 204 32.10 22.26 -13.62
CA LEU A 204 31.20 21.74 -14.65
C LEU A 204 30.12 20.82 -14.06
N ALA A 205 30.48 19.95 -13.10
CA ALA A 205 29.54 19.06 -12.43
C ALA A 205 28.49 19.87 -11.66
N PHE A 206 28.91 20.92 -10.96
CA PHE A 206 28.03 21.86 -10.29
C PHE A 206 27.07 22.56 -11.28
N MET A 207 27.59 23.08 -12.40
CA MET A 207 26.77 23.71 -13.44
C MET A 207 25.72 22.74 -13.99
N HIS A 208 26.12 21.51 -14.33
CA HIS A 208 25.19 20.48 -14.80
C HIS A 208 24.15 20.10 -13.74
N HIS A 209 24.53 20.09 -12.46
CA HIS A 209 23.59 19.86 -11.37
C HIS A 209 22.55 20.99 -11.29
N CYS A 210 22.98 22.26 -11.33
CA CYS A 210 22.08 23.42 -11.35
C CYS A 210 21.12 23.39 -12.53
N ASP A 211 21.60 23.07 -13.74
CA ASP A 211 20.75 22.97 -14.92
C ASP A 211 19.70 21.86 -14.81
N ARG A 212 20.06 20.72 -14.22
CA ARG A 212 19.11 19.65 -13.94
C ARG A 212 18.02 20.12 -12.96
N MET A 213 18.40 20.83 -11.90
CA MET A 213 17.44 21.39 -10.93
C MET A 213 16.51 22.42 -11.57
N LYS A 214 17.04 23.32 -12.41
CA LYS A 214 16.24 24.30 -13.15
C LYS A 214 15.22 23.61 -14.07
N ARG A 215 15.63 22.56 -14.79
CA ARG A 215 14.70 21.77 -15.63
C ARG A 215 13.62 21.09 -14.79
N ALA A 216 13.99 20.47 -13.68
CA ALA A 216 13.01 19.82 -12.80
C ALA A 216 11.90 20.78 -12.36
N ILE A 217 12.26 22.04 -12.02
CA ILE A 217 11.30 23.08 -11.64
C ILE A 217 10.43 23.52 -12.83
N ASN A 218 11.04 23.77 -13.99
CA ASN A 218 10.31 24.28 -15.17
C ASN A 218 9.29 23.29 -15.75
N TYR A 219 9.48 21.98 -15.55
CA TYR A 219 8.55 20.95 -16.03
C TYR A 219 7.50 20.54 -14.97
N SER A 220 7.52 21.14 -13.78
CA SER A 220 6.55 20.89 -12.71
C SER A 220 5.41 21.92 -12.61
N GLY A 221 5.28 22.81 -13.60
CA GLY A 221 4.18 23.78 -13.76
C GLY A 221 3.22 23.40 -14.87
#